data_AF-A0A1N6I6L4-F1
#
_entry.id   AF-A0A1N6I6L4-F1
#
_cell.length_a   1.000
_cell.length_b   1.000
_cell.length_c   1.000
_cell.angle_alpha   90.00
_cell.angle_beta   90.00
_cell.angle_gamma   90.00
#
_symmetry.space_group_name_H-M   'P 1'
#
loop_
_entity.id
_entity.type
_entity.pdbx_description
1 polymer ?
#
loop_
_entity_poly.entity_id
_entity_poly.type
_entity_poly.pdbx_seq_one_letter_code
_entity_poly.pdbx_strand_id
1 'polypeptide(L)'
;MFSVLFEVHPKKEEWDAYLGFATMLRLERVKGFVDNIRYKSLSREGWILSLSNWDDEKALVRRRTQAKHHEVQEKGREEVLLDYHLRVAAVLPRRQTPLMEGSRVRFPVVRQFFSTRVAVRCGAGPTILRKELSMGSLRSIRFGVLGGVVALVAVFGLSYLLADTRAGQGESNKKGGGMKREAIEREIIRVEPFDTNFEKWGAPVSVCTRAGNMVFVSGMPPFDPETGEIAANAPFERQAELILTQMKTALEAAGSDLDHVLKCNVMCISKDRFKTFNEIYKRFFPTNPPARIFFCVPEWTGPFDIEVDCIALTKS
;
A
#
# COMPACT_ATOMS: atom_id res chain seq x y z
N MET A 1 -22.89 1.36 2.23
CA MET A 1 -22.59 1.56 3.65
C MET A 1 -21.30 2.37 3.77
N PHE A 2 -21.23 3.27 4.74
CA PHE A 2 -20.06 4.11 5.06
C PHE A 2 -19.72 3.94 6.54
N SER A 3 -18.43 4.01 6.86
CA SER A 3 -17.93 3.97 8.23
C SER A 3 -17.17 5.24 8.56
N VAL A 4 -17.43 5.76 9.75
CA VAL A 4 -16.65 6.83 10.37
C VAL A 4 -15.76 6.21 11.43
N LEU A 5 -14.45 6.39 11.28
CA LEU A 5 -13.45 5.97 12.24
C LEU A 5 -12.97 7.21 12.97
N PHE A 6 -13.35 7.32 14.24
CA PHE A 6 -12.94 8.43 15.09
C PHE A 6 -12.04 7.92 16.20
N GLU A 7 -10.73 8.05 15.99
CA GLU A 7 -9.73 7.78 17.02
C GLU A 7 -9.55 9.04 17.87
N VAL A 8 -9.56 8.87 19.18
CA VAL A 8 -9.43 9.99 20.12
C VAL A 8 -8.53 9.63 21.27
N HIS A 9 -7.88 10.66 21.81
CA HIS A 9 -7.17 10.63 23.07
C HIS A 9 -7.75 11.74 23.97
N PRO A 10 -8.80 11.45 24.76
CA PRO A 10 -9.33 12.43 25.69
C PRO A 10 -8.33 12.71 26.82
N LYS A 11 -8.38 13.92 27.39
CA LYS A 11 -7.71 14.23 28.65
C LYS A 11 -8.23 13.27 29.73
N LYS A 12 -7.35 12.84 30.63
CA LYS A 12 -7.69 11.83 31.63
C LYS A 12 -8.81 12.29 32.57
N GLU A 13 -8.83 13.60 32.84
CA GLU A 13 -9.81 14.29 33.69
C GLU A 13 -11.16 14.48 32.99
N GLU A 14 -11.18 14.48 31.65
CA GLU A 14 -12.36 14.75 30.82
C GLU A 14 -12.98 13.48 30.22
N TRP A 15 -12.63 12.32 30.78
CA TRP A 15 -13.10 11.02 30.28
C TRP A 15 -14.63 10.89 30.34
N ASP A 16 -15.24 11.32 31.44
CA ASP A 16 -16.69 11.27 31.62
C ASP A 16 -17.41 12.30 30.74
N ALA A 17 -16.80 13.47 30.52
CA ALA A 17 -17.30 14.47 29.58
C ALA A 17 -17.31 13.95 28.14
N TYR A 18 -16.23 13.26 27.72
CA TYR A 18 -16.16 12.60 26.41
C TYR A 18 -17.25 11.54 26.22
N LEU A 19 -17.46 10.67 27.22
CA LEU A 19 -18.55 9.69 27.17
C LEU A 19 -19.94 10.36 27.22
N GLY A 20 -20.07 11.48 27.92
CA GLY A 20 -21.29 12.30 27.95
C GLY A 20 -21.66 12.87 26.57
N PHE A 21 -20.68 13.33 25.80
CA PHE A 21 -20.90 13.83 24.44
C PHE A 21 -21.48 12.78 23.49
N ALA A 22 -21.11 11.51 23.66
CA ALA A 22 -21.72 10.42 22.90
C ALA A 22 -23.24 10.31 23.15
N THR A 23 -23.66 10.48 24.40
CA THR A 23 -25.06 10.43 24.82
C THR A 23 -25.83 11.66 24.34
N MET A 24 -25.18 12.82 24.26
CA MET A 24 -25.78 14.06 23.74
C MET A 24 -26.05 14.00 22.23
N LEU A 25 -25.19 13.31 21.47
CA LEU A 25 -25.29 13.24 20.02
C LEU A 25 -26.38 12.28 19.51
N ARG A 26 -26.93 11.40 20.37
CA ARG A 26 -28.05 10.47 20.09
C ARG A 26 -28.04 9.90 18.67
N LEU A 27 -26.91 9.31 18.28
CA LEU A 27 -26.64 8.87 16.91
C LEU A 27 -27.71 7.87 16.42
N GLU A 28 -28.25 7.07 17.34
CA GLU A 28 -29.34 6.12 17.11
C GLU A 28 -30.64 6.75 16.58
N ARG A 29 -30.80 8.08 16.70
CA ARG A 29 -31.98 8.79 16.19
C ARG A 29 -31.79 9.34 14.78
N VAL A 30 -30.60 9.22 14.20
CA VAL A 30 -30.30 9.76 12.87
C VAL A 30 -30.70 8.75 11.79
N LYS A 31 -31.52 9.19 10.83
CA LYS A 31 -31.96 8.33 9.71
C LYS A 31 -30.78 7.86 8.87
N GLY A 32 -30.58 6.54 8.83
CA GLY A 32 -29.49 5.86 8.12
C GLY A 32 -28.25 5.59 8.99
N PHE A 33 -28.34 5.77 10.31
CA PHE A 33 -27.37 5.26 11.26
C PHE A 33 -27.59 3.77 11.49
N VAL A 34 -26.50 2.99 11.44
CA VAL A 34 -26.54 1.52 11.60
C VAL A 34 -26.13 1.15 13.02
N ASP A 35 -24.89 1.49 13.40
CA ASP A 35 -24.36 1.21 14.72
C ASP A 35 -23.20 2.15 15.11
N ASN A 36 -22.82 2.10 16.38
CA ASN A 36 -21.59 2.70 16.88
C ASN A 36 -20.94 1.75 17.89
N ILE A 37 -19.70 1.35 17.62
CA ILE A 37 -18.92 0.47 18.48
C ILE A 37 -17.66 1.20 18.93
N ARG A 38 -17.34 1.11 20.22
CA ARG A 38 -16.13 1.70 20.80
C ARG A 38 -15.11 0.63 21.14
N TYR A 39 -13.85 0.90 20.84
CA TYR A 39 -12.72 0.03 21.15
C TYR A 39 -11.68 0.81 21.93
N LYS A 40 -11.17 0.23 23.01
CA LYS A 40 -9.98 0.75 23.70
C LYS A 40 -8.73 0.22 23.00
N SER A 41 -7.76 1.10 22.77
CA SER A 41 -6.45 0.69 22.25
C SER A 41 -5.69 -0.15 23.28
N LEU A 42 -5.11 -1.28 22.87
CA LEU A 42 -4.23 -2.07 23.75
C LEU A 42 -2.75 -1.68 23.62
N SER A 43 -2.39 -0.82 22.66
CA SER A 43 -0.99 -0.40 22.44
C SER A 43 -0.74 1.08 22.73
N ARG A 44 -1.81 1.88 22.83
CA ARG A 44 -1.75 3.32 23.09
C ARG A 44 -2.69 3.59 24.25
N GLU A 45 -2.12 3.75 25.45
CA GLU A 45 -2.92 4.00 26.64
C GLU A 45 -3.76 5.28 26.48
N GLY A 46 -4.99 5.26 26.99
CA GLY A 46 -5.93 6.40 26.86
C GLY A 46 -6.62 6.54 25.51
N TRP A 47 -6.17 5.85 24.45
CA TRP A 47 -6.77 5.96 23.13
C TRP A 47 -8.04 5.12 22.96
N ILE A 48 -9.04 5.71 22.31
CA ILE A 48 -10.32 5.07 21.98
C ILE A 48 -10.57 5.19 20.47
N LEU A 49 -11.11 4.16 19.85
CA LEU A 49 -11.70 4.21 18.51
C LEU A 49 -13.22 4.12 18.63
N SER A 50 -13.93 5.15 18.20
CA SER A 50 -15.37 5.11 17.94
C SER A 50 -15.60 4.82 16.45
N LEU A 51 -16.11 3.63 16.14
CA LEU A 51 -16.48 3.19 14.79
C LEU A 51 -17.99 3.35 14.61
N SER A 52 -18.43 4.22 13.70
CA SER A 52 -19.86 4.43 13.41
C SER A 52 -20.19 4.02 11.99
N ASN A 53 -21.18 3.15 11.80
CA ASN A 53 -21.62 2.69 10.48
C ASN A 53 -22.91 3.39 10.04
N TRP A 54 -23.02 3.65 8.75
CA TRP A 54 -24.10 4.41 8.11
C TRP A 54 -24.51 3.73 6.80
N ASP A 55 -25.81 3.67 6.51
CA ASP A 55 -26.32 2.97 5.32
C ASP A 55 -25.79 3.59 4.02
N ASP A 56 -25.79 4.92 3.95
CA ASP A 56 -25.39 5.69 2.77
C ASP A 56 -24.66 7.00 3.15
N GLU A 57 -24.02 7.62 2.15
CA GLU A 57 -23.27 8.87 2.32
C GLU A 57 -24.17 10.04 2.74
N LYS A 58 -25.42 10.08 2.22
CA LYS A 58 -26.36 11.16 2.52
C LYS A 58 -26.73 11.17 4.00
N ALA A 59 -26.86 10.00 4.63
CA ALA A 59 -27.08 9.86 6.07
C ALA A 59 -25.94 10.47 6.89
N LEU A 60 -24.70 10.22 6.47
CA LEU A 60 -23.51 10.80 7.10
C LEU A 60 -23.45 12.33 6.92
N VAL A 61 -23.73 12.83 5.73
CA VAL A 61 -23.73 14.28 5.45
C VAL A 61 -24.82 15.01 6.23
N ARG A 62 -26.05 14.45 6.28
CA ARG A 62 -27.17 15.01 7.07
C ARG A 62 -26.83 15.19 8.55
N ARG A 63 -26.04 14.27 9.12
CA ARG A 63 -25.55 14.36 10.49
C ARG A 63 -24.57 15.53 10.65
N ARG A 64 -23.59 15.66 9.74
CA ARG A 64 -22.57 16.71 9.80
C ARG A 64 -23.19 18.10 9.78
N THR A 65 -24.30 18.29 9.08
CA THR A 65 -24.95 19.59 8.95
C THR A 65 -25.84 19.99 10.14
N GLN A 66 -25.93 19.19 11.20
CA GLN A 66 -26.72 19.55 12.39
C GLN A 66 -25.91 20.46 13.32
N ALA A 67 -26.48 21.61 13.72
CA ALA A 67 -25.81 22.60 14.56
C ALA A 67 -25.23 22.02 15.87
N LYS A 68 -25.97 21.12 16.54
CA LYS A 68 -25.51 20.41 17.75
C LYS A 68 -24.28 19.53 17.54
N HIS A 69 -24.07 19.04 16.31
CA HIS A 69 -22.89 18.24 15.97
C HIS A 69 -21.64 19.12 15.87
N HIS A 70 -21.76 20.34 15.35
CA HIS A 70 -20.67 21.30 15.29
C HIS A 70 -20.24 21.77 16.69
N GLU A 71 -21.18 22.13 17.56
CA GLU A 71 -20.90 22.59 18.93
C GLU A 71 -20.15 21.54 19.77
N VAL A 72 -20.57 20.27 19.68
CA VAL A 72 -19.90 19.17 20.40
C VAL A 72 -18.52 18.88 19.81
N GLN A 73 -18.33 19.06 18.50
CA GLN A 73 -17.02 18.90 17.88
C GLN A 73 -16.05 20.02 18.28
N GLU A 74 -16.53 21.25 18.38
CA GLU A 74 -15.72 22.40 18.81
C GLU A 74 -15.27 22.25 20.25
N LYS A 75 -16.21 22.01 21.18
CA LYS A 75 -15.89 21.70 22.60
C LYS A 75 -14.98 20.49 22.74
N GLY A 76 -15.21 19.46 21.94
CA GLY A 76 -14.34 18.29 21.89
C GLY A 76 -12.90 18.65 21.57
N ARG A 77 -12.68 19.46 20.53
CA ARG A 77 -11.33 19.86 20.08
C ARG A 77 -10.61 20.78 21.06
N GLU A 78 -11.33 21.73 21.66
CA GLU A 78 -10.71 22.79 22.46
C GLU A 78 -10.50 22.35 23.91
N GLU A 79 -11.44 21.60 24.47
CA GLU A 79 -11.50 21.40 25.92
C GLU A 79 -11.19 19.95 26.31
N VAL A 80 -11.64 18.96 25.53
CA VAL A 80 -11.71 17.55 25.99
C VAL A 80 -10.65 16.64 25.38
N LEU A 81 -10.19 16.89 24.15
CA LEU A 81 -9.27 16.01 23.44
C LEU A 81 -7.83 16.52 23.51
N LEU A 82 -6.90 15.63 23.87
CA LEU A 82 -5.46 15.85 23.69
C LEU A 82 -5.06 15.69 22.24
N ASP A 83 -5.66 14.72 21.55
CA ASP A 83 -5.41 14.44 20.14
C ASP A 83 -6.58 13.65 19.53
N TYR A 84 -6.77 13.74 18.22
CA TYR A 84 -7.77 12.96 17.51
C TYR A 84 -7.47 12.78 16.02
N HIS A 85 -7.97 11.67 15.47
CA HIS A 85 -8.00 11.43 14.03
C HIS A 85 -9.40 11.01 13.59
N LEU A 86 -9.93 11.69 12.58
CA LEU A 86 -11.21 11.38 11.96
C LEU A 86 -11.01 10.91 10.53
N ARG A 87 -11.54 9.74 10.19
CA ARG A 87 -11.53 9.19 8.82
C ARG A 87 -12.92 8.71 8.44
N VAL A 88 -13.24 8.84 7.15
CA VAL A 88 -14.49 8.34 6.56
C VAL A 88 -14.12 7.36 5.45
N ALA A 89 -14.75 6.19 5.44
CA ALA A 89 -14.51 5.17 4.43
C ALA A 89 -15.84 4.64 3.89
N ALA A 90 -15.92 4.42 2.57
CA ALA A 90 -16.97 3.61 1.99
C ALA A 90 -16.71 2.14 2.33
N VAL A 91 -17.73 1.44 2.83
CA VAL A 91 -17.68 0.00 3.07
C VAL A 91 -18.20 -0.71 1.83
N LEU A 92 -17.28 -1.36 1.14
CA LEU A 92 -17.60 -2.17 -0.02
C LEU A 92 -18.14 -3.53 0.42
N PRO A 93 -19.18 -4.07 -0.25
CA PRO A 93 -19.69 -5.40 0.06
C PRO A 93 -18.58 -6.45 -0.13
N ARG A 94 -18.55 -7.44 0.77
CA ARG A 94 -17.62 -8.57 0.67
C ARG A 94 -17.84 -9.31 -0.64
N ARG A 95 -16.82 -9.43 -1.49
CA ARG A 95 -16.63 -10.66 -2.27
C ARG A 95 -16.26 -11.75 -1.26
N GLN A 96 -17.07 -12.81 -1.18
CA GLN A 96 -16.90 -13.91 -0.22
C GLN A 96 -15.43 -14.36 -0.15
N THR A 97 -14.78 -14.06 0.98
CA THR A 97 -13.63 -14.83 1.45
C THR A 97 -13.92 -15.15 2.91
N PRO A 98 -13.87 -16.44 3.32
CA PRO A 98 -14.11 -16.79 4.72
C PRO A 98 -13.02 -16.16 5.57
N LEU A 99 -13.40 -15.44 6.64
CA LEU A 99 -12.43 -15.11 7.69
C LEU A 99 -12.31 -16.35 8.56
N MET A 100 -11.09 -16.86 8.74
CA MET A 100 -10.81 -17.83 9.78
C MET A 100 -11.06 -17.17 11.15
N GLU A 101 -11.69 -17.93 12.04
CA GLU A 101 -12.00 -17.53 13.40
C GLU A 101 -10.72 -17.08 14.12
N GLY A 102 -10.69 -15.85 14.64
CA GLY A 102 -9.49 -15.23 15.25
C GLY A 102 -8.82 -14.09 14.46
N SER A 103 -9.42 -13.65 13.35
CA SER A 103 -8.86 -12.58 12.50
C SER A 103 -8.84 -11.19 13.17
N ARG A 104 -7.68 -10.51 13.15
CA ARG A 104 -7.46 -9.16 13.72
C ARG A 104 -7.48 -8.07 12.63
N VAL A 105 -8.10 -6.94 12.92
CA VAL A 105 -8.15 -5.76 12.03
C VAL A 105 -7.03 -4.78 12.40
N ARG A 106 -6.22 -4.35 11.42
CA ARG A 106 -5.11 -3.41 11.60
C ARG A 106 -5.34 -2.18 10.73
N PHE A 107 -5.15 -0.98 11.28
CA PHE A 107 -5.21 0.29 10.54
C PHE A 107 -3.82 0.92 10.45
N PRO A 108 -3.36 1.32 9.25
CA PRO A 108 -2.07 2.02 9.12
C PRO A 108 -2.15 3.44 9.71
N VAL A 109 -1.08 3.85 10.39
CA VAL A 109 -0.83 5.24 10.78
C VAL A 109 -0.28 5.97 9.55
N VAL A 110 -1.02 6.94 9.02
CA VAL A 110 -0.56 7.77 7.89
C VAL A 110 -0.72 9.24 8.31
N ARG A 111 0.40 9.98 8.33
CA ARG A 111 0.41 11.44 8.43
C ARG A 111 -0.31 12.01 7.21
N GLN A 112 -1.38 12.76 7.48
CA GLN A 112 -1.93 13.90 6.74
C GLN A 112 -1.65 13.92 5.22
N PHE A 113 -2.67 13.66 4.40
CA PHE A 113 -3.26 14.54 3.38
C PHE A 113 -4.33 13.77 2.57
N PHE A 114 -5.38 14.48 2.18
CA PHE A 114 -6.58 14.17 1.36
C PHE A 114 -6.94 12.71 1.01
N SER A 115 -8.20 12.37 1.37
CA SER A 115 -9.03 11.32 0.76
C SER A 115 -8.30 10.02 0.36
N THR A 116 -8.12 9.10 1.30
CA THR A 116 -7.50 7.80 1.00
C THR A 116 -8.47 6.66 1.31
N ARG A 117 -8.76 5.82 0.30
CA ARG A 117 -9.39 4.50 0.46
C ARG A 117 -8.47 3.65 1.34
N VAL A 118 -8.98 3.14 2.47
CA VAL A 118 -8.21 2.30 3.39
C VAL A 118 -8.35 0.83 2.98
N ALA A 119 -7.28 0.24 2.47
CA ALA A 119 -7.15 -1.21 2.27
C ALA A 119 -6.50 -1.85 3.52
N VAL A 120 -7.14 -2.89 4.07
CA VAL A 120 -6.65 -3.64 5.24
C VAL A 120 -5.70 -4.74 4.78
N ARG A 121 -4.43 -4.68 5.22
CA ARG A 121 -3.40 -5.71 4.95
C ARG A 121 -2.95 -6.38 6.26
N CYS A 122 -2.88 -7.72 6.27
CA CYS A 122 -2.48 -8.53 7.42
C CYS A 122 -0.97 -8.77 7.50
N GLY A 123 -0.40 -8.64 8.72
CA GLY A 123 0.97 -9.02 9.13
C GLY A 123 2.05 -7.95 8.86
N ALA A 124 2.99 -7.58 9.74
CA ALA A 124 3.43 -8.09 11.05
C ALA A 124 3.69 -6.97 12.08
N GLY A 125 3.53 -7.25 13.39
CA GLY A 125 3.78 -6.36 14.55
C GLY A 125 2.50 -5.83 15.25
N PRO A 126 2.33 -5.93 16.60
CA PRO A 126 0.99 -5.96 17.18
C PRO A 126 0.49 -4.61 17.75
N THR A 127 -0.69 -4.17 17.29
CA THR A 127 -1.69 -3.54 18.15
C THR A 127 -2.86 -4.52 18.22
N ILE A 128 -3.09 -5.06 19.40
CA ILE A 128 -4.21 -5.96 19.67
C ILE A 128 -5.39 -5.05 20.05
N LEU A 129 -6.63 -5.37 19.68
CA LEU A 129 -7.82 -4.71 20.22
C LEU A 129 -8.72 -5.80 20.78
N ARG A 130 -9.20 -5.63 22.01
CA ARG A 130 -10.14 -6.56 22.65
C ARG A 130 -11.49 -5.88 22.72
N LYS A 131 -12.54 -6.63 22.38
CA LYS A 131 -13.93 -6.23 22.56
C LYS A 131 -14.22 -6.24 24.06
N GLU A 132 -14.45 -5.09 24.66
CA GLU A 132 -15.13 -4.99 25.96
C GLU A 132 -16.56 -4.50 25.76
N LEU A 133 -17.42 -4.97 26.67
CA LEU A 133 -18.85 -5.19 26.54
C LEU A 133 -19.71 -3.98 26.18
N SER A 134 -20.84 -4.31 25.53
CA SER A 134 -22.08 -3.51 25.48
C SER A 134 -22.54 -3.10 26.88
N MET A 135 -23.12 -1.91 27.00
CA MET A 135 -23.71 -1.42 28.24
C MET A 135 -24.65 -2.44 28.89
N GLY A 136 -24.34 -2.82 30.12
CA GLY A 136 -25.20 -3.62 31.00
C GLY A 136 -24.41 -4.23 32.17
N SER A 137 -24.68 -3.75 33.38
CA SER A 137 -24.25 -4.30 34.69
C SER A 137 -22.77 -4.12 35.10
N LEU A 138 -22.53 -3.10 35.93
CA LEU A 138 -21.46 -3.09 36.94
C LEU A 138 -21.58 -4.32 37.86
N ARG A 139 -20.52 -5.13 37.98
CA ARG A 139 -20.17 -5.82 39.23
C ARG A 139 -18.64 -5.88 39.37
N SER A 140 -18.16 -5.38 40.50
CA SER A 140 -16.76 -5.37 40.97
C SER A 140 -16.12 -6.76 41.07
N ILE A 141 -14.78 -6.86 41.00
CA ILE A 141 -13.94 -7.73 41.85
C ILE A 141 -12.47 -7.23 41.82
N ARG A 142 -11.78 -7.39 42.96
CA ARG A 142 -10.50 -6.81 43.41
C ARG A 142 -9.21 -7.47 42.83
N PHE A 143 -8.12 -6.74 43.06
CA PHE A 143 -6.68 -6.95 42.81
C PHE A 143 -6.06 -8.32 43.12
N GLY A 144 -4.97 -8.61 42.40
CA GLY A 144 -3.85 -9.48 42.84
C GLY A 144 -2.57 -9.15 42.06
N VAL A 145 -1.51 -8.74 42.79
CA VAL A 145 -0.15 -8.52 42.28
C VAL A 145 0.71 -9.73 42.65
N LEU A 146 1.53 -10.22 41.72
CA LEU A 146 2.79 -10.96 41.92
C LEU A 146 3.35 -11.17 40.49
N GLY A 147 4.50 -10.68 40.04
CA GLY A 147 5.84 -10.76 40.62
C GLY A 147 6.72 -11.42 39.54
N GLY A 148 7.90 -10.86 39.23
CA GLY A 148 8.92 -11.58 38.45
C GLY A 148 9.54 -10.80 37.28
N VAL A 149 10.80 -10.43 37.47
CA VAL A 149 11.73 -9.76 36.56
C VAL A 149 12.46 -10.80 35.68
N VAL A 150 12.92 -10.39 34.49
CA VAL A 150 14.27 -10.61 33.89
C VAL A 150 14.21 -10.82 32.36
N ALA A 151 15.14 -10.12 31.71
CA ALA A 151 15.30 -9.74 30.32
C ALA A 151 15.83 -10.81 29.35
N LEU A 152 15.67 -10.56 28.04
CA LEU A 152 16.81 -10.61 27.11
C LEU A 152 16.57 -9.70 25.87
N VAL A 153 17.60 -8.90 25.60
CA VAL A 153 17.77 -8.00 24.47
C VAL A 153 18.16 -8.79 23.21
N ALA A 154 17.61 -8.40 22.05
CA ALA A 154 18.26 -8.63 20.76
C ALA A 154 18.13 -7.38 19.89
N VAL A 155 19.26 -6.69 19.75
CA VAL A 155 19.51 -5.54 18.87
C VAL A 155 19.88 -6.06 17.48
N PHE A 156 19.20 -5.58 16.44
CA PHE A 156 19.71 -5.36 15.07
C PHE A 156 18.82 -4.22 14.52
N GLY A 157 19.25 -3.00 14.22
CA GLY A 157 20.57 -2.54 13.78
C GLY A 157 20.59 -2.43 12.26
N LEU A 158 19.96 -1.40 11.67
CA LEU A 158 20.43 -0.79 10.41
C LEU A 158 19.84 0.62 10.20
N SER A 159 20.53 1.60 10.76
CA SER A 159 20.56 2.97 10.26
C SER A 159 22.03 3.27 10.08
N TYR A 160 22.52 3.38 8.84
CA TYR A 160 23.72 4.13 8.45
C TYR A 160 23.93 3.99 6.94
N LEU A 161 23.69 5.08 6.19
CA LEU A 161 24.54 5.45 5.05
C LEU A 161 24.39 6.96 4.78
N LEU A 162 24.95 7.76 5.68
CA LEU A 162 25.48 9.08 5.33
C LEU A 162 26.98 8.97 5.60
N ALA A 163 27.76 8.79 4.53
CA ALA A 163 29.21 8.85 4.61
C ALA A 163 29.62 10.32 4.63
N ASP A 164 30.18 10.71 5.77
CA ASP A 164 30.74 12.03 6.07
C ASP A 164 32.02 12.23 5.25
N THR A 165 32.03 13.23 4.37
CA THR A 165 33.22 13.74 3.70
C THR A 165 33.95 14.70 4.64
N ARG A 166 34.84 14.16 5.48
CA ARG A 166 35.92 14.98 6.06
C ARG A 166 37.27 14.31 5.86
N ALA A 167 38.06 15.02 5.05
CA ALA A 167 39.44 14.75 4.72
C ALA A 167 40.30 14.59 5.98
N GLY A 168 40.84 13.39 6.18
CA GLY A 168 42.05 13.18 6.95
C GLY A 168 43.23 13.22 5.99
N GLN A 169 44.05 14.28 6.07
CA GLN A 169 45.39 14.27 5.50
C GLN A 169 46.20 13.18 6.22
N GLY A 170 46.57 12.16 5.48
CA GLY A 170 47.50 11.13 5.91
C GLY A 170 48.24 10.64 4.67
N GLU A 171 49.39 11.25 4.39
CA GLU A 171 50.32 10.78 3.37
C GLU A 171 50.73 9.34 3.69
N SER A 172 50.39 8.41 2.79
CA SER A 172 51.13 7.15 2.67
C SER A 172 51.28 6.80 1.21
N ASN A 173 52.54 6.89 0.78
CA ASN A 173 53.05 6.56 -0.54
C ASN A 173 52.89 5.05 -0.78
N LYS A 174 51.98 4.64 -1.67
CA LYS A 174 51.99 3.28 -2.26
C LYS A 174 51.68 3.34 -3.75
N LYS A 175 52.71 3.06 -4.54
CA LYS A 175 52.63 2.68 -5.95
C LYS A 175 51.73 1.44 -6.10
N GLY A 176 50.59 1.61 -6.75
CA GLY A 176 49.72 0.52 -7.18
C GLY A 176 48.98 0.98 -8.43
N GLY A 177 49.12 0.26 -9.54
CA GLY A 177 48.48 0.57 -10.81
C GLY A 177 46.96 0.68 -10.64
N GLY A 178 46.46 1.92 -10.64
CA GLY A 178 45.04 2.19 -10.58
C GLY A 178 44.40 1.82 -11.91
N MET A 179 43.77 0.65 -11.96
CA MET A 179 42.78 0.34 -12.98
C MET A 179 41.65 1.37 -12.78
N LYS A 180 41.60 2.39 -13.64
CA LYS A 180 40.53 3.40 -13.60
C LYS A 180 39.20 2.65 -13.73
N ARG A 181 38.38 2.66 -12.68
CA ARG A 181 36.99 2.22 -12.79
C ARG A 181 36.31 3.19 -13.75
N GLU A 182 36.04 2.73 -14.95
CA GLU A 182 35.25 3.48 -15.91
C GLU A 182 33.87 3.73 -15.31
N ALA A 183 33.39 4.97 -15.39
CA ALA A 183 32.10 5.32 -14.86
C ALA A 183 31.03 4.60 -15.70
N ILE A 184 30.12 3.88 -15.04
CA ILE A 184 28.99 3.25 -15.74
C ILE A 184 28.00 4.36 -16.08
N GLU A 185 27.89 4.71 -17.37
CA GLU A 185 26.95 5.71 -17.85
C GLU A 185 25.57 5.07 -18.15
N ARG A 186 24.53 5.89 -18.04
CA ARG A 186 23.16 5.52 -18.41
C ARG A 186 22.97 5.81 -19.90
N GLU A 187 22.52 4.81 -20.62
CA GLU A 187 22.12 4.90 -22.02
C GLU A 187 20.61 4.69 -22.16
N ILE A 188 19.98 5.46 -23.04
CA ILE A 188 18.57 5.29 -23.42
C ILE A 188 18.54 4.50 -24.72
N ILE A 189 17.83 3.38 -24.72
CA ILE A 189 17.69 2.51 -25.89
C ILE A 189 16.27 2.70 -26.43
N ARG A 190 16.18 3.39 -27.56
CA ARG A 190 14.90 3.66 -28.24
C ARG A 190 14.49 2.42 -29.04
N VAL A 191 13.29 1.93 -28.79
CA VAL A 191 12.66 0.72 -29.33
C VAL A 191 11.35 1.12 -30.01
N GLU A 192 11.38 1.23 -31.33
CA GLU A 192 10.19 1.55 -32.11
C GLU A 192 9.37 0.29 -32.46
N PRO A 193 8.03 0.40 -32.53
CA PRO A 193 7.22 1.62 -32.38
C PRO A 193 6.88 1.99 -30.92
N PHE A 194 7.40 1.28 -29.92
CA PHE A 194 6.92 1.39 -28.54
C PHE A 194 7.23 2.73 -27.90
N ASP A 195 8.40 3.33 -28.12
CA ASP A 195 8.68 4.68 -27.63
C ASP A 195 7.71 5.69 -28.25
N THR A 196 7.44 5.60 -29.56
CA THR A 196 6.40 6.44 -30.20
C THR A 196 5.01 6.20 -29.58
N ASN A 197 4.65 4.97 -29.23
CA ASN A 197 3.36 4.67 -28.60
C ASN A 197 3.26 5.27 -27.19
N PHE A 198 4.34 5.20 -26.40
CA PHE A 198 4.41 5.88 -25.09
C PHE A 198 4.33 7.40 -25.21
N GLU A 199 5.02 7.99 -26.19
CA GLU A 199 4.98 9.43 -26.48
C GLU A 199 3.54 9.87 -26.81
N LYS A 200 2.83 9.13 -27.68
CA LYS A 200 1.42 9.39 -28.01
C LYS A 200 0.50 9.27 -26.79
N TRP A 201 0.75 8.28 -25.93
CA TRP A 201 -0.01 8.11 -24.68
C TRP A 201 0.30 9.21 -23.65
N GLY A 202 1.37 9.99 -23.85
CA GLY A 202 1.77 11.07 -22.96
C GLY A 202 2.54 10.59 -21.71
N ALA A 203 3.11 9.39 -21.75
CA ALA A 203 3.87 8.83 -20.65
C ALA A 203 5.35 9.26 -20.75
N PRO A 204 5.94 9.90 -19.71
CA PRO A 204 7.33 10.35 -19.73
C PRO A 204 8.29 9.20 -19.38
N VAL A 205 8.34 8.18 -20.23
CA VAL A 205 9.13 6.95 -20.01
C VAL A 205 9.99 6.64 -21.23
N SER A 206 11.10 5.94 -21.00
CA SER A 206 11.84 5.25 -22.07
C SER A 206 11.45 3.78 -22.04
N VAL A 207 11.27 3.14 -23.18
CA VAL A 207 10.98 1.69 -23.22
C VAL A 207 12.09 0.90 -22.52
N CYS A 208 13.34 1.26 -22.80
CA CYS A 208 14.50 0.59 -22.27
C CYS A 208 15.63 1.56 -21.90
N THR A 209 16.33 1.26 -20.80
CA THR A 209 17.57 1.94 -20.43
C THR A 209 18.63 0.92 -20.05
N ARG A 210 19.90 1.24 -20.33
CA ARG A 210 21.04 0.38 -20.03
C ARG A 210 22.05 1.13 -19.17
N ALA A 211 22.68 0.41 -18.25
CA ALA A 211 23.82 0.88 -17.49
C ALA A 211 24.84 -0.26 -17.38
N GLY A 212 25.94 -0.17 -18.14
CA GLY A 212 26.89 -1.27 -18.27
C GLY A 212 26.21 -2.48 -18.92
N ASN A 213 26.27 -3.63 -18.27
CA ASN A 213 25.59 -4.84 -18.74
C ASN A 213 24.16 -5.03 -18.20
N MET A 214 23.64 -4.09 -17.40
CA MET A 214 22.27 -4.17 -16.88
C MET A 214 21.29 -3.44 -17.79
N VAL A 215 20.18 -4.11 -18.10
CA VAL A 215 19.09 -3.63 -18.94
C VAL A 215 17.83 -3.51 -18.08
N PHE A 216 17.16 -2.36 -18.15
CA PHE A 216 15.91 -2.08 -17.45
C PHE A 216 14.82 -1.81 -18.50
N VAL A 217 13.84 -2.69 -18.57
CA VAL A 217 12.66 -2.53 -19.43
C VAL A 217 11.53 -1.97 -18.59
N SER A 218 10.94 -0.86 -19.05
CA SER A 218 9.78 -0.24 -18.41
C SER A 218 8.57 -1.19 -18.40
N GLY A 219 7.61 -0.91 -17.53
CA GLY A 219 6.34 -1.61 -17.56
C GLY A 219 5.64 -1.37 -18.91
N MET A 220 5.34 -2.46 -19.61
CA MET A 220 4.75 -2.41 -20.95
C MET A 220 3.22 -2.51 -20.91
N PRO A 221 2.47 -1.52 -21.44
CA PRO A 221 1.09 -1.68 -21.83
C PRO A 221 0.94 -2.69 -22.97
N PRO A 222 -0.23 -3.31 -23.16
CA PRO A 222 -0.50 -4.17 -24.31
C PRO A 222 -0.78 -3.33 -25.55
N PHE A 223 0.24 -2.73 -26.16
CA PHE A 223 0.05 -2.02 -27.43
C PHE A 223 -0.32 -2.99 -28.54
N ASP A 224 -1.35 -2.64 -29.29
CA ASP A 224 -1.75 -3.35 -30.49
C ASP A 224 -0.73 -3.06 -31.61
N PRO A 225 -0.16 -4.09 -32.25
CA PRO A 225 0.90 -3.91 -33.24
C PRO A 225 0.43 -3.31 -34.56
N GLU A 226 -0.87 -3.35 -34.86
CA GLU A 226 -1.44 -2.78 -36.09
C GLU A 226 -1.74 -1.29 -35.91
N THR A 227 -2.26 -0.91 -34.75
CA THR A 227 -2.73 0.46 -34.49
C THR A 227 -1.74 1.32 -33.68
N GLY A 228 -0.90 0.68 -32.87
CA GLY A 228 -0.05 1.36 -31.87
C GLY A 228 -0.80 1.85 -30.63
N GLU A 229 -2.12 1.64 -30.57
CA GLU A 229 -2.97 2.01 -29.44
C GLU A 229 -2.96 0.92 -28.36
N ILE A 230 -3.39 1.26 -27.14
CA ILE A 230 -3.59 0.25 -26.08
C ILE A 230 -4.74 -0.68 -26.47
N ALA A 231 -4.50 -1.99 -26.44
CA ALA A 231 -5.47 -3.03 -26.75
C ALA A 231 -6.50 -3.24 -25.63
N ALA A 232 -7.20 -2.18 -25.24
CA ALA A 232 -8.06 -2.12 -24.05
C ALA A 232 -9.19 -3.16 -24.04
N ASN A 233 -9.76 -3.44 -25.22
CA ASN A 233 -10.88 -4.38 -25.38
C ASN A 233 -10.43 -5.81 -25.70
N ALA A 234 -9.12 -6.06 -25.80
CA ALA A 234 -8.62 -7.39 -26.09
C ALA A 234 -8.79 -8.32 -24.89
N PRO A 235 -9.04 -9.63 -25.10
CA PRO A 235 -9.04 -10.62 -24.02
C PRO A 235 -7.74 -10.57 -23.21
N PHE A 236 -7.82 -10.91 -21.92
CA PHE A 236 -6.67 -10.90 -21.01
C PHE A 236 -5.47 -11.67 -21.55
N GLU A 237 -5.73 -12.84 -22.14
CA GLU A 237 -4.73 -13.71 -22.73
C GLU A 237 -3.95 -12.99 -23.83
N ARG A 238 -4.66 -12.24 -24.68
CA ARG A 238 -4.06 -11.46 -25.75
C ARG A 238 -3.23 -10.31 -25.20
N GLN A 239 -3.71 -9.61 -24.17
CA GLN A 239 -2.94 -8.55 -23.52
C GLN A 239 -1.62 -9.09 -22.94
N ALA A 240 -1.67 -10.21 -22.23
CA ALA A 240 -0.48 -10.85 -21.65
C ALA A 240 0.53 -11.30 -22.73
N GLU A 241 0.06 -11.86 -23.85
CA GLU A 241 0.91 -12.22 -25.00
C GLU A 241 1.58 -11.01 -25.64
N LEU A 242 0.83 -9.92 -25.85
CA LEU A 242 1.37 -8.67 -26.39
C LEU A 242 2.49 -8.15 -25.49
N ILE A 243 2.27 -8.08 -24.18
CA ILE A 243 3.25 -7.53 -23.23
C ILE A 243 4.54 -8.35 -23.22
N LEU A 244 4.45 -9.68 -23.15
CA LEU A 244 5.64 -10.53 -23.14
C LEU A 244 6.38 -10.52 -24.49
N THR A 245 5.65 -10.36 -25.60
CA THR A 245 6.25 -10.19 -26.93
C THR A 245 6.98 -8.86 -27.05
N GLN A 246 6.35 -7.76 -26.59
CA GLN A 246 6.96 -6.43 -26.58
C GLN A 246 8.20 -6.38 -25.67
N MET A 247 8.11 -7.00 -24.49
CA MET A 247 9.25 -7.14 -23.57
C MET A 247 10.42 -7.87 -24.25
N LYS A 248 10.15 -8.97 -24.97
CA LYS A 248 11.16 -9.69 -25.74
C LYS A 248 11.83 -8.77 -26.77
N THR A 249 11.04 -8.04 -27.56
CA THR A 249 11.57 -7.10 -28.56
C THR A 249 12.41 -5.98 -27.92
N ALA A 250 11.98 -5.44 -26.77
CA ALA A 250 12.74 -4.43 -26.03
C ALA A 250 14.08 -4.97 -25.51
N LEU A 251 14.11 -6.22 -25.03
CA LEU A 251 15.34 -6.89 -24.61
C LEU A 251 16.28 -7.13 -25.80
N GLU A 252 15.76 -7.60 -26.93
CA GLU A 252 16.54 -7.82 -28.16
C GLU A 252 17.18 -6.51 -28.65
N ALA A 253 16.42 -5.41 -28.68
CA ALA A 253 16.94 -4.09 -29.03
C ALA A 253 18.04 -3.59 -28.09
N ALA A 254 18.04 -4.05 -26.83
CA ALA A 254 19.06 -3.72 -25.84
C ALA A 254 20.29 -4.65 -25.86
N GLY A 255 20.35 -5.59 -26.80
CA GLY A 255 21.41 -6.61 -26.84
C GLY A 255 21.26 -7.68 -25.76
N SER A 256 20.04 -7.92 -25.29
CA SER A 256 19.66 -8.95 -24.32
C SER A 256 18.70 -9.98 -24.95
N ASP A 257 18.12 -10.87 -24.15
CA ASP A 257 17.03 -11.78 -24.51
C ASP A 257 16.29 -12.26 -23.24
N LEU A 258 15.32 -13.16 -23.43
CA LEU A 258 14.55 -13.73 -22.32
C LEU A 258 15.40 -14.59 -21.37
N ASP A 259 16.46 -15.25 -21.86
CA ASP A 259 17.30 -16.13 -21.03
C ASP A 259 18.18 -15.33 -20.06
N HIS A 260 18.43 -14.06 -20.36
CA HIS A 260 19.20 -13.15 -19.52
C HIS A 260 18.34 -12.28 -18.60
N VAL A 261 17.03 -12.51 -18.54
CA VAL A 261 16.15 -11.82 -17.59
C VAL A 261 16.46 -12.29 -16.18
N LEU A 262 16.69 -11.34 -15.27
CA LEU A 262 16.97 -11.60 -13.86
C LEU A 262 15.69 -11.56 -13.03
N LYS A 263 14.83 -10.58 -13.30
CA LYS A 263 13.64 -10.27 -12.49
C LYS A 263 12.49 -9.76 -13.36
N CYS A 264 11.28 -10.24 -13.10
CA CYS A 264 10.04 -9.65 -13.61
C CYS A 264 9.13 -9.18 -12.46
N ASN A 265 8.50 -8.03 -12.60
CA ASN A 265 7.33 -7.65 -11.79
C ASN A 265 6.08 -7.70 -12.66
N VAL A 266 5.05 -8.39 -12.16
CA VAL A 266 3.78 -8.55 -12.85
C VAL A 266 2.70 -7.85 -12.05
N MET A 267 2.15 -6.78 -12.61
CA MET A 267 1.05 -5.99 -12.06
C MET A 267 -0.23 -6.39 -12.78
N CYS A 268 -1.27 -6.78 -12.03
CA CYS A 268 -2.54 -7.21 -12.64
C CYS A 268 -3.75 -6.68 -11.86
N ILE A 269 -4.89 -6.47 -12.52
CA ILE A 269 -6.10 -5.97 -11.86
C ILE A 269 -6.84 -7.04 -11.03
N SER A 270 -6.59 -8.34 -11.30
CA SER A 270 -7.32 -9.43 -10.63
C SER A 270 -6.47 -10.67 -10.42
N LYS A 271 -6.57 -11.24 -9.21
CA LYS A 271 -5.91 -12.50 -8.85
C LYS A 271 -6.43 -13.68 -9.66
N ASP A 272 -7.67 -13.59 -10.18
CA ASP A 272 -8.32 -14.69 -10.89
C ASP A 272 -7.62 -14.96 -12.24
N ARG A 273 -6.83 -13.99 -12.73
CA ARG A 273 -5.99 -14.12 -13.92
C ARG A 273 -4.67 -14.85 -13.68
N PHE A 274 -4.31 -15.15 -12.43
CA PHE A 274 -3.01 -15.71 -12.08
C PHE A 274 -2.71 -17.05 -12.78
N LYS A 275 -3.69 -17.96 -12.82
CA LYS A 275 -3.52 -19.27 -13.46
C LYS A 275 -3.29 -19.10 -14.97
N THR A 276 -4.18 -18.37 -15.64
CA THR A 276 -4.09 -18.06 -17.07
C THR A 276 -2.75 -17.41 -17.42
N PHE A 277 -2.34 -16.40 -16.66
CA PHE A 277 -1.06 -15.73 -16.91
C PHE A 277 0.13 -16.69 -16.78
N ASN A 278 0.11 -17.60 -15.80
CA ASN A 278 1.19 -18.57 -15.64
C ASN A 278 1.29 -19.56 -16.81
N GLU A 279 0.16 -19.96 -17.40
CA GLU A 279 0.16 -20.82 -18.60
C GLU A 279 0.80 -20.09 -19.79
N ILE A 280 0.47 -18.81 -19.97
CA ILE A 280 1.07 -17.96 -21.02
C ILE A 280 2.56 -17.76 -20.76
N TYR A 281 2.93 -17.36 -19.54
CA TYR A 281 4.29 -17.03 -19.13
C TYR A 281 5.27 -18.19 -19.32
N LYS A 282 4.83 -19.44 -19.06
CA LYS A 282 5.63 -20.65 -19.29
C LYS A 282 6.03 -20.87 -20.76
N ARG A 283 5.28 -20.31 -21.72
CA ARG A 283 5.65 -20.38 -23.15
C ARG A 283 6.83 -19.46 -23.48
N PHE A 284 7.00 -18.38 -22.73
CA PHE A 284 8.12 -17.43 -22.88
C PHE A 284 9.33 -17.83 -22.04
N PHE A 285 9.11 -18.47 -20.88
CA PHE A 285 10.16 -18.98 -20.00
C PHE A 285 9.96 -20.47 -19.71
N PRO A 286 10.23 -21.36 -20.68
CA PRO A 286 10.03 -22.80 -20.52
C PRO A 286 11.03 -23.44 -19.55
N THR A 287 12.22 -22.85 -19.42
CA THR A 287 13.32 -23.33 -18.59
C THR A 287 13.92 -22.18 -17.79
N ASN A 288 14.32 -22.44 -16.54
CA ASN A 288 15.00 -21.46 -15.65
C ASN A 288 14.34 -20.06 -15.63
N PRO A 289 13.03 -19.95 -15.31
CA PRO A 289 12.36 -18.65 -15.31
C PRO A 289 12.99 -17.67 -14.32
N PRO A 290 12.94 -16.36 -14.60
CA PRO A 290 13.55 -15.35 -13.74
C PRO A 290 12.88 -15.29 -12.36
N ALA A 291 13.52 -14.61 -11.42
CA ALA A 291 12.86 -14.22 -10.19
C ALA A 291 11.59 -13.42 -10.55
N ARG A 292 10.49 -13.63 -9.83
CA ARG A 292 9.21 -13.03 -10.21
C ARG A 292 8.35 -12.68 -9.01
N ILE A 293 7.67 -11.54 -9.09
CA ILE A 293 6.55 -11.22 -8.21
C ILE A 293 5.30 -11.01 -9.07
N PHE A 294 4.16 -11.50 -8.59
CA PHE A 294 2.84 -11.20 -9.14
C PHE A 294 2.02 -10.56 -8.04
N PHE A 295 1.48 -9.39 -8.28
CA PHE A 295 0.61 -8.73 -7.31
C PHE A 295 -0.53 -8.00 -8.01
N CYS A 296 -1.63 -7.86 -7.27
CA CYS A 296 -2.79 -7.16 -7.77
C CYS A 296 -2.77 -5.70 -7.34
N VAL A 297 -2.98 -4.80 -8.29
CA VAL A 297 -3.16 -3.37 -8.03
C VAL A 297 -4.67 -3.07 -7.92
N PRO A 298 -5.10 -2.25 -6.95
CA PRO A 298 -6.53 -1.95 -6.77
C PRO A 298 -7.08 -1.04 -7.86
N GLU A 299 -6.23 -0.20 -8.46
CA GLU A 299 -6.56 0.79 -9.49
C GLU A 299 -5.26 1.27 -10.16
N TRP A 300 -5.33 1.67 -11.43
CA TRP A 300 -4.25 2.31 -12.17
C TRP A 300 -4.78 3.12 -13.35
N THR A 301 -3.90 3.87 -14.01
CA THR A 301 -4.26 4.89 -15.00
C THR A 301 -4.55 4.35 -16.40
N GLY A 302 -4.19 3.10 -16.69
CA GLY A 302 -4.30 2.49 -18.01
C GLY A 302 -5.59 1.70 -18.23
N PRO A 303 -6.20 1.74 -19.44
CA PRO A 303 -7.40 0.97 -19.76
C PRO A 303 -7.06 -0.49 -20.13
N PHE A 304 -6.31 -1.19 -19.28
CA PHE A 304 -5.87 -2.57 -19.53
C PHE A 304 -5.76 -3.37 -18.21
N ASP A 305 -5.52 -4.68 -18.31
CA ASP A 305 -5.65 -5.62 -17.19
C ASP A 305 -4.32 -6.04 -16.55
N ILE A 306 -3.20 -5.88 -17.25
CA ILE A 306 -1.88 -6.39 -16.86
C ILE A 306 -0.72 -5.60 -17.46
N GLU A 307 0.37 -5.49 -16.72
CA GLU A 307 1.64 -4.86 -17.13
C GLU A 307 2.79 -5.68 -16.56
N VAL A 308 3.89 -5.73 -17.29
CA VAL A 308 5.10 -6.42 -16.86
C VAL A 308 6.30 -5.53 -17.12
N ASP A 309 7.12 -5.34 -16.09
CA ASP A 309 8.48 -4.81 -16.21
C ASP A 309 9.51 -5.93 -16.04
N CYS A 310 10.74 -5.68 -16.48
CA CYS A 310 11.85 -6.59 -16.18
C CYS A 310 13.22 -5.91 -16.10
N ILE A 311 14.14 -6.62 -15.44
CA ILE A 311 15.56 -6.32 -15.40
C ILE A 311 16.31 -7.52 -15.97
N ALA A 312 17.26 -7.27 -16.87
CA ALA A 312 18.04 -8.29 -17.56
C ALA A 312 19.52 -7.93 -17.66
N LEU A 313 20.33 -8.89 -18.11
CA LEU A 313 21.70 -8.66 -18.52
C LEU A 313 21.82 -8.60 -20.05
N THR A 314 22.76 -7.82 -20.58
CA THR A 314 23.16 -7.95 -21.98
C THR A 314 23.85 -9.30 -22.22
N LYS A 315 23.75 -9.81 -23.44
CA LYS A 315 24.54 -10.98 -23.86
C LYS A 315 26.02 -10.59 -23.83
N SER A 316 26.86 -11.54 -23.40
CA SER A 316 28.32 -11.38 -23.39
C SER A 316 28.93 -11.62 -24.77
#